data_AF-A0A7V2L8S7-F1
#
_entry.id   AF-A0A7V2L8S7-F1
#
_cell.length_a   1.000
_cell.length_b   1.000
_cell.length_c   1.000
_cell.angle_alpha   90.00
_cell.angle_beta   90.00
_cell.angle_gamma   90.00
#
_symmetry.space_group_name_H-M   'P 1'
#
loop_
_entity.id
_entity.type
_entity.pdbx_description
1 polymer ?
#
loop_
_entity_poly.entity_id
_entity_poly.type
_entity_poly.pdbx_seq_one_letter_code
_entity_poly.pdbx_strand_id
1 'polypeptide(L)'
;MGKMSEREDLLINPNSASVEALIQLPGVGEVLAQRIIESRPYAQAEEMLRVPGLGEATLARLKAYLTFEKDIKPALDAPEGKEVESEGLPRSARRKPIRETTTYSREATLWLIVGAVVISIALSVVLSLSILAGINRTLNYGRHATVRQLSSELAEIKAEITDMSSRMDVIGRRIGAVEGLSGRVTGMENEFSALREEVRGSMDQLNSIRSRMDGLIQEMGFLSERIGVFDMFLEGLRELLVRALPATAP
;
A
#
# COMPACT_ATOMS: atom_id res chain seq x y z
N MET A 1 25.75 -24.01 21.26
CA MET A 1 26.45 -22.73 20.96
C MET A 1 25.84 -22.15 19.70
N GLY A 2 25.35 -20.90 19.72
CA GLY A 2 24.87 -20.26 18.48
C GLY A 2 23.87 -19.12 18.64
N LYS A 3 23.92 -18.34 19.73
CA LYS A 3 23.20 -17.06 19.83
C LYS A 3 24.21 -15.94 20.06
N MET A 4 24.93 -15.56 19.00
CA MET A 4 25.88 -14.44 19.08
C MET A 4 26.11 -13.72 17.74
N SER A 5 25.32 -13.98 16.68
CA SER A 5 25.58 -13.44 15.34
C SER A 5 24.42 -12.64 14.73
N GLU A 6 23.64 -11.90 15.54
CA GLU A 6 22.58 -10.99 15.04
C GLU A 6 22.85 -9.51 15.37
N ARG A 7 24.06 -9.17 15.84
CA ARG A 7 24.44 -7.78 16.17
C ARG A 7 25.43 -7.14 15.20
N GLU A 8 25.76 -7.80 14.09
CA GLU A 8 26.77 -7.32 13.14
C GLU A 8 26.19 -6.70 11.85
N ASP A 9 24.87 -6.77 11.62
CA ASP A 9 24.26 -6.30 10.35
C ASP A 9 23.50 -4.96 10.43
N LEU A 10 23.53 -4.23 11.55
CA LEU A 10 22.61 -3.09 11.79
C LEU A 10 23.29 -1.75 12.10
N LEU A 11 24.58 -1.59 11.77
CA LEU A 11 25.21 -0.27 11.81
C LEU A 11 24.91 0.47 10.50
N ILE A 12 23.96 1.38 10.56
CA ILE A 12 23.48 2.14 9.40
C ILE A 12 24.26 3.46 9.34
N ASN A 13 24.89 3.74 8.19
CA ASN A 13 25.58 5.01 7.98
C ASN A 13 24.59 6.06 7.47
N PRO A 14 24.32 7.14 8.23
CA PRO A 14 23.31 8.13 7.85
C PRO A 14 23.68 8.96 6.61
N ASN A 15 24.96 9.00 6.22
CA ASN A 15 25.43 9.71 5.02
C ASN A 15 25.24 8.91 3.72
N SER A 16 25.24 7.57 3.80
CA SER A 16 25.15 6.68 2.64
C SER A 16 23.91 5.79 2.61
N ALA A 17 23.15 5.70 3.71
CA ALA A 17 21.94 4.87 3.80
C ALA A 17 20.84 5.29 2.82
N SER A 18 20.01 4.34 2.39
CA SER A 18 18.78 4.67 1.65
C SER A 18 17.65 5.07 2.61
N VAL A 19 16.54 5.59 2.07
CA VAL A 19 15.35 5.94 2.85
C VAL A 19 14.86 4.74 3.65
N GLU A 20 14.82 3.57 3.02
CA GLU A 20 14.33 2.32 3.59
C GLU A 20 15.21 1.85 4.74
N ALA A 21 16.53 1.98 4.60
CA ALA A 21 17.48 1.65 5.66
C ALA A 21 17.34 2.60 6.86
N LEU A 22 17.10 3.90 6.63
CA LEU A 22 16.89 4.87 7.70
C LEU A 22 15.57 4.64 8.47
N ILE A 23 14.53 4.14 7.82
CA ILE A 23 13.23 3.82 8.46
C ILE A 23 13.36 2.63 9.43
N GLN A 24 14.35 1.76 9.27
CA GLN A 24 14.59 0.64 10.19
C GLN A 24 15.10 1.11 11.58
N LEU A 25 15.52 2.36 11.69
CA LEU A 25 16.02 2.92 12.93
C LEU A 25 14.88 3.27 13.91
N PRO A 26 15.04 2.98 15.22
CA PRO A 26 13.99 3.20 16.21
C PRO A 26 13.67 4.70 16.36
N GLY A 27 12.44 5.07 16.00
CA GLY A 27 11.96 6.46 16.10
C GLY A 27 12.21 7.31 14.85
N VAL A 28 12.64 6.71 13.74
CA VAL A 28 12.79 7.36 12.43
C VAL A 28 11.68 6.87 11.51
N GLY A 29 10.72 7.75 11.20
CA GLY A 29 9.69 7.49 10.18
C GLY A 29 10.13 7.99 8.80
N GLU A 30 9.35 7.68 7.75
CA GLU A 30 9.62 8.06 6.35
C GLU A 30 9.89 9.56 6.16
N VAL A 31 9.08 10.42 6.79
CA VAL A 31 9.26 11.88 6.76
C VAL A 31 10.58 12.32 7.40
N LEU A 32 11.00 11.62 8.45
CA LEU A 32 12.23 11.93 9.19
C LEU A 32 13.46 11.40 8.45
N ALA A 33 13.37 10.22 7.85
CA ALA A 33 14.38 9.63 6.97
C ALA A 33 14.67 10.55 5.78
N GLN A 34 13.63 11.09 5.13
CA GLN A 34 13.81 12.02 4.01
C GLN A 34 14.56 13.30 4.43
N ARG A 35 14.21 13.88 5.58
CA ARG A 35 14.90 15.06 6.12
C ARG A 35 16.35 14.78 6.52
N ILE A 36 16.63 13.55 6.99
CA ILE A 36 18.00 13.11 7.28
C ILE A 36 18.83 13.06 5.98
N ILE A 37 18.24 12.64 4.86
CA ILE A 37 18.93 12.62 3.56
C ILE A 37 19.18 14.05 3.05
N GLU A 38 18.18 14.92 3.15
CA GLU A 38 18.25 16.31 2.71
C GLU A 38 19.32 17.13 3.45
N SER A 39 19.61 16.77 4.70
CA SER A 39 20.55 17.50 5.56
C SER A 39 21.95 16.86 5.62
N ARG A 40 22.26 15.94 4.69
CA ARG A 40 23.62 15.39 4.51
C ARG A 40 24.59 16.48 4.03
N PRO A 41 25.89 16.39 4.37
CA PRO A 41 26.57 15.35 5.14
C PRO A 41 26.67 15.65 6.65
N TYR A 42 26.82 14.61 7.46
CA TYR A 42 27.06 14.66 8.91
C TYR A 42 28.45 14.12 9.24
N ALA A 43 29.22 14.84 10.05
CA ALA A 43 30.52 14.39 10.54
C ALA A 43 30.40 13.49 11.79
N GLN A 44 29.35 13.68 12.58
CA GLN A 44 29.13 12.99 13.85
C GLN A 44 27.62 12.92 14.16
N ALA A 45 27.24 12.04 15.09
CA ALA A 45 25.84 11.83 15.47
C ALA A 45 25.16 13.13 15.94
N GLU A 46 25.89 13.99 16.67
CA GLU A 46 25.40 15.26 17.21
C GLU A 46 24.96 16.24 16.12
N GLU A 47 25.53 16.17 14.91
CA GLU A 47 25.14 17.05 13.81
C GLU A 47 23.77 16.72 13.23
N MET A 48 23.25 15.52 13.49
CA MET A 48 21.90 15.14 13.09
C MET A 48 20.82 15.93 13.87
N LEU A 49 21.14 16.59 15.00
CA LEU A 49 20.21 17.51 15.69
C LEU A 49 19.82 18.72 14.84
N ARG A 50 20.54 19.00 13.75
CA ARG A 50 20.15 20.02 12.77
C ARG A 50 18.87 19.63 12.01
N VAL A 51 18.54 18.34 11.96
CA VAL A 51 17.36 17.82 11.26
C VAL A 51 16.08 18.20 12.01
N PRO A 52 15.17 18.98 11.40
CA PRO A 52 13.93 19.39 12.05
C PRO A 52 13.05 18.18 12.40
N GLY A 53 12.82 17.98 13.71
CA GLY A 53 12.03 16.87 14.24
C GLY A 53 12.86 15.74 14.87
N LEU A 54 14.20 15.77 14.75
CA LEU A 54 15.08 14.85 15.47
C LEU A 54 15.48 15.46 16.82
N GLY A 55 14.91 14.97 17.92
CA GLY A 55 15.23 15.40 19.28
C GLY A 55 16.41 14.65 19.90
N GLU A 56 17.01 15.22 20.95
CA GLU A 56 18.12 14.60 21.72
C GLU A 56 17.78 13.20 22.24
N ALA A 57 16.53 12.98 22.68
CA ALA A 57 16.06 11.68 23.16
C ALA A 57 16.03 10.62 22.04
N THR A 58 15.66 11.00 20.83
CA THR A 58 15.67 10.10 19.66
C THR A 58 17.11 9.85 19.22
N LEU A 59 17.95 10.89 19.18
CA LEU A 59 19.36 10.76 18.83
C LEU A 59 20.12 9.83 19.80
N ALA A 60 19.87 9.96 21.11
CA ALA A 60 20.49 9.09 22.12
C ALA A 60 20.19 7.60 21.89
N ARG A 61 19.00 7.28 21.37
CA ARG A 61 18.61 5.91 21.00
C ARG A 61 19.25 5.47 19.68
N LEU A 62 19.43 6.39 18.74
CA LEU A 62 20.04 6.14 17.44
C LEU A 62 21.55 5.96 17.50
N LYS A 63 22.25 6.61 18.45
CA LYS A 63 23.71 6.50 18.61
C LYS A 63 24.22 5.06 18.68
N ALA A 64 23.43 4.12 19.18
CA ALA A 64 23.79 2.70 19.27
C ALA A 64 23.71 1.94 17.91
N TYR A 65 23.10 2.55 16.88
CA TYR A 65 22.82 1.95 15.57
C TYR A 65 23.42 2.72 14.40
N LEU A 66 24.13 3.83 14.65
CA LEU A 66 24.74 4.67 13.63
C LEU A 66 26.25 4.41 13.54
N THR A 67 26.77 4.40 12.32
CA THR A 67 28.22 4.39 12.06
C THR A 67 28.61 5.52 11.13
N PHE A 68 29.78 6.10 11.35
CA PHE A 68 30.38 7.09 10.47
C PHE A 68 31.67 6.47 9.96
N GLU A 69 31.93 6.58 8.66
CA GLU A 69 32.99 5.89 7.90
C GLU A 69 34.43 6.16 8.38
N LYS A 70 34.60 6.91 9.47
CA LYS A 70 35.88 7.16 10.12
C LYS A 70 36.33 6.06 11.08
N ASP A 71 35.50 5.04 11.34
CA ASP A 71 35.82 3.96 12.28
C ASP A 71 36.25 2.65 11.59
N ILE A 72 37.39 2.68 10.89
CA ILE A 72 38.23 1.49 10.69
C ILE A 72 39.47 1.65 11.60
N LYS A 73 39.51 0.86 12.68
CA LYS A 73 40.58 0.74 13.72
C LYS A 73 41.92 0.24 13.12
N PRO A 74 43.15 0.43 13.70
CA PRO A 74 43.47 0.13 15.12
C PRO A 74 44.63 0.90 15.84
N ALA A 75 44.64 0.71 17.18
CA ALA A 75 45.79 0.58 18.10
C ALA A 75 46.69 1.78 18.54
N LEU A 76 46.92 1.78 19.87
CA LEU A 76 48.10 2.21 20.62
C LEU A 76 48.49 3.71 20.60
N ASP A 77 48.24 4.41 21.72
CA ASP A 77 49.24 4.57 22.79
C ASP A 77 48.76 5.59 23.84
N ALA A 78 48.62 5.11 25.08
CA ALA A 78 48.79 5.92 26.29
C ALA A 78 50.30 6.25 26.42
N PRO A 79 50.77 7.23 27.23
CA PRO A 79 50.58 7.20 28.69
C PRO A 79 50.48 8.61 29.34
N GLU A 80 49.78 8.75 30.47
CA GLU A 80 50.29 8.83 31.87
C GLU A 80 51.05 10.09 32.29
N GLY A 81 50.88 10.41 33.59
CA GLY A 81 51.74 11.28 34.39
C GLY A 81 50.96 12.45 34.99
N LYS A 82 50.18 12.28 36.07
CA LYS A 82 50.61 12.31 37.48
C LYS A 82 51.52 13.48 37.82
N GLU A 83 51.09 14.32 38.77
CA GLU A 83 51.89 14.68 39.94
C GLU A 83 51.01 15.38 41.00
N VAL A 84 51.17 14.88 42.22
CA VAL A 84 50.58 15.33 43.49
C VAL A 84 51.72 16.06 44.23
N GLU A 85 51.39 16.65 45.39
CA GLU A 85 52.30 16.93 46.52
C GLU A 85 52.61 18.44 46.66
N SER A 86 51.97 19.16 47.62
CA SER A 86 52.37 19.34 49.04
C SER A 86 53.70 20.10 49.14
N GLU A 87 54.01 21.02 50.04
CA GLU A 87 53.65 21.26 51.44
C GLU A 87 54.32 22.60 51.86
N GLY A 88 53.86 23.24 52.95
CA GLY A 88 54.77 23.87 53.92
C GLY A 88 55.13 25.38 53.86
N LEU A 89 54.37 26.21 54.60
CA LEU A 89 54.78 27.02 55.80
C LEU A 89 55.99 28.04 55.73
N PRO A 90 56.16 28.95 56.72
CA PRO A 90 55.49 30.24 56.98
C PRO A 90 56.45 31.47 57.00
N ARG A 91 55.90 32.60 57.47
CA ARG A 91 56.52 33.76 58.16
C ARG A 91 56.72 35.04 57.36
N SER A 92 55.70 35.88 57.57
CA SER A 92 55.72 37.33 57.65
C SER A 92 56.94 37.93 58.34
N ALA A 93 57.50 38.98 57.73
CA ALA A 93 57.80 40.26 58.36
C ALA A 93 58.42 41.21 57.31
N ARG A 94 57.80 42.38 57.05
CA ARG A 94 58.29 43.71 57.44
C ARG A 94 57.48 44.81 56.73
N ARG A 95 57.01 45.77 57.54
CA ARG A 95 56.31 47.02 57.18
C ARG A 95 57.18 47.88 56.22
N LYS A 96 56.63 48.72 55.32
CA LYS A 96 55.92 50.00 55.59
C LYS A 96 55.30 50.58 54.29
N PRO A 97 54.44 51.62 54.39
CA PRO A 97 53.33 51.92 53.47
C PRO A 97 53.74 52.87 52.33
N ILE A 98 52.85 53.10 51.35
CA ILE A 98 52.41 54.42 50.85
C ILE A 98 51.48 54.24 49.61
N ARG A 99 50.30 54.88 49.70
CA ARG A 99 49.37 55.43 48.69
C ARG A 99 49.08 54.70 47.36
N GLU A 100 47.78 54.54 47.13
CA GLU A 100 47.10 54.21 45.89
C GLU A 100 47.60 55.00 44.68
N THR A 101 48.02 54.27 43.66
CA THR A 101 47.74 54.61 42.26
C THR A 101 47.22 53.33 41.61
N THR A 102 45.94 53.27 41.29
CA THR A 102 45.35 52.22 40.46
C THR A 102 45.90 52.36 39.05
N THR A 103 47.09 51.84 38.84
CA THR A 103 47.67 51.67 37.52
C THR A 103 47.08 50.39 36.97
N TYR A 104 46.03 50.50 36.14
CA TYR A 104 45.50 49.36 35.40
C TYR A 104 46.66 48.73 34.61
N SER A 105 47.02 47.49 34.96
CA SER A 105 48.01 46.75 34.21
C SER A 105 47.50 46.60 32.78
N ARG A 106 48.37 46.80 31.79
CA ARG A 106 48.00 46.74 30.37
C ARG A 106 47.33 45.41 30.03
N GLU A 107 47.68 44.34 30.74
CA GLU A 107 47.05 43.02 30.65
C GLU A 107 45.60 42.99 31.18
N ALA A 108 45.31 43.69 32.27
CA ALA A 108 43.99 43.80 32.85
C ALA A 108 43.05 44.62 31.96
N THR A 109 43.57 45.70 31.36
CA THR A 109 42.81 46.49 30.39
C THR A 109 42.52 45.69 29.12
N LEU A 110 43.47 44.89 28.62
CA LEU A 110 43.27 44.03 27.46
C LEU A 110 42.21 42.95 27.72
N TRP A 111 42.23 42.28 28.89
CA TRP A 111 41.21 41.31 29.26
C TRP A 111 39.81 41.92 29.43
N LEU A 112 39.73 43.13 29.99
CA LEU A 112 38.47 43.86 30.10
C LEU A 112 37.90 44.25 28.73
N ILE A 113 38.76 44.70 27.80
CA ILE A 113 38.34 45.03 26.42
C ILE A 113 37.86 43.77 25.69
N VAL A 114 38.60 42.67 25.78
CA VAL A 114 38.21 41.38 25.18
C VAL A 114 36.87 40.91 25.74
N GLY A 115 36.68 40.98 27.05
CA GLY A 115 35.40 40.65 27.69
C GLY A 115 34.25 41.53 27.19
N ALA A 116 34.44 42.84 27.10
CA ALA A 116 33.43 43.78 26.60
C ALA A 116 33.05 43.53 25.14
N VAL A 117 34.02 43.17 24.28
CA VAL A 117 33.79 42.83 22.87
C VAL A 117 32.98 41.54 22.74
N VAL A 118 33.33 40.49 23.49
CA VAL A 118 32.60 39.22 23.48
C VAL A 118 31.15 39.41 23.94
N ILE A 119 30.93 40.20 25.01
CA ILE A 119 29.59 40.52 25.50
C ILE A 119 28.80 41.28 24.44
N SER A 120 29.41 42.25 23.75
CA SER A 120 28.75 43.03 22.70
C SER A 120 28.35 42.15 21.50
N ILE A 121 29.22 41.21 21.10
CA ILE A 121 28.91 40.22 20.04
C ILE A 121 27.78 39.30 20.48
N ALA A 122 27.84 38.76 21.69
CA ALA A 122 26.79 37.90 22.24
C ALA A 122 25.44 38.63 22.28
N LEU A 123 25.44 39.89 22.74
CA LEU A 123 24.25 40.72 22.81
C LEU A 123 23.69 41.03 21.42
N SER A 124 24.56 41.25 20.42
CA SER A 124 24.17 41.43 19.01
C SER A 124 23.52 40.17 18.43
N VAL A 125 24.09 38.98 18.71
CA VAL A 125 23.51 37.69 18.29
C VAL A 125 22.14 37.48 18.94
N VAL A 126 22.01 37.73 20.24
CA VAL A 126 20.72 37.62 20.95
C VAL A 126 19.69 38.61 20.41
N LEU A 127 20.11 39.85 20.12
CA LEU A 127 19.24 40.87 19.52
C LEU A 127 18.79 40.47 18.12
N SER A 128 19.71 39.98 17.28
CA SER A 128 19.40 39.46 15.94
C SER A 128 18.43 38.28 15.99
N LEU A 129 18.67 37.31 16.89
CA LEU A 129 17.77 36.20 17.12
C LEU A 129 16.40 36.65 17.66
N SER A 130 16.37 37.70 18.49
CA SER A 130 15.11 38.26 19.00
C SER A 130 14.31 38.96 17.91
N ILE A 131 14.97 39.69 17.01
CA ILE A 131 14.35 40.31 15.84
C ILE A 131 13.85 39.21 14.89
N LEU A 132 14.67 38.20 14.61
CA LEU A 132 14.29 37.09 13.74
C LEU A 132 13.13 36.28 14.34
N ALA A 133 13.15 36.01 15.64
CA ALA A 133 12.07 35.36 16.36
C ALA A 133 10.80 36.24 16.38
N GLY A 134 10.94 37.55 16.52
CA GLY A 134 9.83 38.50 16.43
C GLY A 134 9.17 38.52 15.05
N ILE A 135 9.98 38.57 13.99
CA ILE A 135 9.52 38.52 12.60
C ILE A 135 8.86 37.16 12.30
N ASN A 136 9.48 36.05 12.72
CA ASN A 136 8.94 34.72 12.51
C ASN A 136 7.66 34.48 13.35
N ARG A 137 7.54 35.09 14.54
CA ARG A 137 6.34 35.03 15.37
C ARG A 137 5.20 35.90 14.84
N THR A 138 5.46 36.94 14.04
CA THR A 138 4.40 37.68 13.33
C THR A 138 3.91 36.94 12.07
N LEU A 139 4.71 36.04 11.51
CA LEU A 139 4.29 35.07 10.49
C LEU A 139 3.56 33.87 11.10
N ASN A 140 2.77 34.09 12.15
CA ASN A 140 1.95 33.04 12.73
C ASN A 140 0.78 32.72 11.80
N TYR A 141 1.04 31.86 10.81
CA TYR A 141 0.09 31.41 9.79
C TYR A 141 -1.21 30.85 10.39
N GLY A 142 -1.18 30.34 11.63
CA GLY A 142 -2.36 29.84 12.34
C GLY A 142 -3.37 30.90 12.78
N ARG A 143 -3.02 32.19 12.73
CA ARG A 143 -3.92 33.31 13.06
C ARG A 143 -4.57 33.98 11.85
N HIS A 144 -4.07 33.73 10.63
CA HIS A 144 -4.67 34.29 9.44
C HIS A 144 -5.92 33.48 9.05
N ALA A 145 -7.07 34.13 9.07
CA ALA A 145 -8.35 33.53 8.69
C ALA A 145 -8.29 32.85 7.31
N THR A 146 -7.48 33.40 6.39
CA THR A 146 -7.23 32.85 5.05
C THR A 146 -6.62 31.45 5.08
N VAL A 147 -5.67 31.16 5.98
CA VAL A 147 -5.05 29.83 6.06
C VAL A 147 -6.03 28.80 6.61
N ARG A 148 -6.90 29.21 7.54
CA ARG A 148 -7.98 28.36 8.04
C ARG A 148 -9.02 28.09 6.96
N GLN A 149 -9.39 29.11 6.20
CA GLN A 149 -10.29 28.98 5.06
C GLN A 149 -9.71 28.04 3.99
N LEU A 150 -8.44 28.22 3.62
CA LEU A 150 -7.77 27.34 2.67
C LEU A 150 -7.72 25.89 3.19
N SER A 151 -7.46 25.71 4.50
CA SER A 151 -7.45 24.38 5.11
C SER A 151 -8.83 23.73 5.14
N SER A 152 -9.91 24.51 5.31
CA SER A 152 -11.28 24.00 5.23
C SER A 152 -11.67 23.68 3.79
N GLU A 153 -11.31 24.54 2.82
CA GLU A 153 -11.52 24.27 1.39
C GLU A 153 -10.76 23.02 0.94
N LEU A 154 -9.52 22.84 1.40
CA LEU A 154 -8.75 21.61 1.13
C LEU A 154 -9.37 20.37 1.80
N ALA A 155 -9.92 20.52 3.02
CA ALA A 155 -10.62 19.43 3.68
C ALA A 155 -11.91 19.06 2.94
N GLU A 156 -12.64 20.05 2.42
CA GLU A 156 -13.84 19.88 1.62
C GLU A 156 -13.54 19.22 0.28
N ILE A 157 -12.54 19.70 -0.46
CA ILE A 157 -12.07 19.09 -1.71
C ILE A 157 -11.63 17.64 -1.46
N LYS A 158 -10.95 17.36 -0.35
CA LYS A 158 -10.54 16.00 0.01
C LYS A 158 -11.76 15.10 0.29
N ALA A 159 -12.78 15.63 0.96
CA ALA A 159 -14.03 14.91 1.18
C ALA A 159 -14.77 14.64 -0.15
N GLU A 160 -14.80 15.63 -1.05
CA GLU A 160 -15.38 15.50 -2.38
C GLU A 160 -14.65 14.46 -3.24
N ILE A 161 -13.32 14.45 -3.23
CA ILE A 161 -12.52 13.42 -3.93
C ILE A 161 -12.82 12.02 -3.37
N THR A 162 -12.99 11.91 -2.06
CA THR A 162 -13.31 10.63 -1.40
C THR A 162 -14.71 10.14 -1.83
N ASP A 163 -15.69 11.06 -1.88
CA ASP A 163 -17.04 10.75 -2.39
C ASP A 163 -17.00 10.37 -3.88
N MET A 164 -16.25 11.12 -4.70
CA MET A 164 -16.10 10.83 -6.12
C MET A 164 -15.44 9.46 -6.35
N SER A 165 -14.43 9.10 -5.56
CA SER A 165 -13.84 7.76 -5.59
C SER A 165 -14.86 6.67 -5.22
N SER A 166 -15.71 6.93 -4.23
CA SER A 166 -16.78 6.00 -3.85
C SER A 166 -17.82 5.83 -4.98
N ARG A 167 -18.20 6.93 -5.64
CA ARG A 167 -19.09 6.89 -6.81
C ARG A 167 -18.46 6.11 -7.97
N MET A 168 -17.15 6.26 -8.20
CA MET A 168 -16.44 5.49 -9.21
C MET A 168 -16.40 3.99 -8.89
N ASP A 169 -16.22 3.63 -7.62
CA ASP A 169 -16.32 2.23 -7.16
C ASP A 169 -17.74 1.66 -7.40
N VAL A 170 -18.78 2.46 -7.12
CA VAL A 170 -20.17 2.09 -7.45
C VAL A 170 -20.36 1.88 -8.95
N ILE A 171 -19.84 2.79 -9.80
CA ILE A 171 -19.92 2.63 -11.26
C ILE A 171 -19.16 1.37 -11.71
N GLY A 172 -17.98 1.11 -11.17
CA GLY A 172 -17.21 -0.10 -11.44
C GLY A 172 -18.00 -1.37 -11.14
N ARG A 173 -18.65 -1.43 -9.96
CA ARG A 173 -19.56 -2.55 -9.61
C ARG A 173 -20.74 -2.68 -10.59
N ARG A 174 -21.33 -1.58 -11.03
CA ARG A 174 -22.44 -1.59 -12.01
C ARG A 174 -21.97 -2.07 -13.38
N ILE A 175 -20.79 -1.66 -13.83
CA ILE A 175 -20.19 -2.13 -15.09
C ILE A 175 -19.94 -3.64 -15.00
N GLY A 176 -19.36 -4.13 -13.90
CA GLY A 176 -19.17 -5.56 -13.69
C GLY A 176 -20.50 -6.35 -13.68
N ALA A 177 -21.56 -5.78 -13.11
CA ALA A 177 -22.90 -6.39 -13.18
C ALA A 177 -23.47 -6.41 -14.62
N VAL A 178 -23.20 -5.38 -15.42
CA VAL A 178 -23.60 -5.33 -16.84
C VAL A 178 -22.79 -6.32 -17.69
N GLU A 179 -21.49 -6.46 -17.42
CA GLU A 179 -20.65 -7.48 -18.07
C GLU A 179 -21.13 -8.90 -17.71
N GLY A 180 -21.49 -9.12 -16.45
CA GLY A 180 -22.14 -10.37 -16.02
C GLY A 180 -23.49 -10.61 -16.71
N LEU A 181 -24.27 -9.56 -17.00
CA LEU A 181 -25.49 -9.68 -17.79
C LEU A 181 -25.19 -10.14 -19.23
N SER A 182 -24.09 -9.68 -19.84
CA SER A 182 -23.67 -10.16 -21.17
C SER A 182 -23.42 -11.67 -21.17
N GLY A 183 -22.71 -12.19 -20.17
CA GLY A 183 -22.50 -13.63 -20.03
C GLY A 183 -23.81 -14.42 -19.89
N ARG A 184 -24.76 -13.87 -19.13
CA ARG A 184 -26.10 -14.46 -18.99
C ARG A 184 -26.91 -14.42 -20.28
N VAL A 185 -26.82 -13.35 -21.07
CA VAL A 185 -27.49 -13.25 -22.38
C VAL A 185 -26.94 -14.30 -23.34
N THR A 186 -25.62 -14.48 -23.41
CA THR A 186 -25.01 -15.56 -24.20
C THR A 186 -25.46 -16.94 -23.72
N GLY A 187 -25.57 -17.15 -22.40
CA GLY A 187 -26.14 -18.38 -21.85
C GLY A 187 -27.58 -18.62 -22.32
N MET A 188 -28.42 -17.59 -22.24
CA MET A 188 -29.82 -17.64 -22.69
C MET A 188 -29.93 -17.91 -24.20
N GLU A 189 -29.07 -17.31 -25.02
CA GLU A 189 -29.01 -17.55 -26.47
C GLU A 189 -28.65 -19.00 -26.80
N ASN A 190 -27.73 -19.59 -26.03
CA ASN A 190 -27.37 -21.01 -26.16
C ASN A 190 -28.54 -21.91 -25.77
N GLU A 191 -29.24 -21.62 -24.66
CA GLU A 191 -30.44 -22.34 -24.24
C GLU A 191 -31.57 -22.24 -25.27
N PHE A 192 -31.81 -21.04 -25.83
CA PHE A 192 -32.80 -20.84 -26.91
C PHE A 192 -32.43 -21.63 -28.17
N SER A 193 -31.14 -21.69 -28.51
CA SER A 193 -30.65 -22.48 -29.65
C SER A 193 -30.88 -23.97 -29.43
N ALA A 194 -30.62 -24.47 -28.21
CA ALA A 194 -30.89 -25.85 -27.84
C ALA A 194 -32.39 -26.18 -27.87
N LEU A 195 -33.24 -25.29 -27.34
CA LEU A 195 -34.69 -25.45 -27.37
C LEU A 195 -35.22 -25.48 -28.82
N ARG A 196 -34.68 -24.62 -29.70
CA ARG A 196 -35.04 -24.61 -31.12
C ARG A 196 -34.69 -25.93 -31.81
N GLU A 197 -33.54 -26.51 -31.47
CA GLU A 197 -33.12 -27.80 -31.99
C GLU A 197 -34.00 -28.95 -31.47
N GLU A 198 -34.37 -28.92 -30.19
CA GLU A 198 -35.30 -29.89 -29.59
C GLU A 198 -36.69 -29.85 -30.24
N VAL A 199 -37.23 -28.65 -30.48
CA VAL A 199 -38.51 -28.47 -31.20
C VAL A 199 -38.41 -29.01 -32.62
N ARG A 200 -37.30 -28.76 -33.32
CA ARG A 200 -37.06 -29.31 -34.66
C ARG A 200 -37.02 -30.84 -34.63
N GLY A 201 -36.27 -31.43 -33.70
CA GLY A 201 -36.21 -32.87 -33.51
C GLY A 201 -37.58 -33.49 -33.19
N SER A 202 -38.39 -32.82 -32.38
CA SER A 202 -39.76 -33.25 -32.07
C SER A 202 -40.66 -33.24 -33.31
N MET A 203 -40.52 -32.22 -34.17
CA MET A 203 -41.27 -32.16 -35.43
C MET A 203 -40.87 -33.29 -36.39
N ASP A 204 -39.57 -33.59 -36.47
CA ASP A 204 -39.07 -34.72 -37.27
C ASP A 204 -39.58 -36.07 -36.73
N GLN A 205 -39.66 -36.23 -35.41
CA GLN A 205 -40.29 -37.39 -34.79
C GLN A 205 -41.78 -37.50 -35.14
N LEU A 206 -42.54 -36.39 -35.11
CA LEU A 206 -43.95 -36.38 -35.51
C LEU A 206 -44.12 -36.78 -36.99
N ASN A 207 -43.25 -36.30 -37.88
CA ASN A 207 -43.27 -36.68 -39.29
C ASN A 207 -42.97 -38.17 -39.48
N SER A 208 -42.02 -38.73 -38.72
CA SER A 208 -41.72 -40.15 -38.72
C SER A 208 -42.90 -41.00 -38.23
N ILE A 209 -43.56 -40.59 -37.14
CA ILE A 209 -44.76 -41.24 -36.62
C ILE A 209 -45.87 -41.21 -37.68
N ARG A 210 -46.10 -40.06 -38.33
CA ARG A 210 -47.08 -39.92 -39.39
C ARG A 210 -46.81 -40.87 -40.55
N SER A 211 -45.56 -40.96 -41.02
CA SER A 211 -45.18 -41.88 -42.10
C SER A 211 -45.40 -43.34 -41.71
N ARG A 212 -45.12 -43.73 -40.46
CA ARG A 212 -45.42 -45.07 -39.94
C ARG A 212 -46.92 -45.35 -39.89
N MET A 213 -47.72 -44.37 -39.48
CA MET A 213 -49.19 -44.46 -39.51
C MET A 213 -49.71 -44.64 -40.93
N ASP A 214 -49.21 -43.86 -41.89
CA ASP A 214 -49.60 -44.00 -43.30
C ASP A 214 -49.24 -45.39 -43.85
N GLY A 215 -48.06 -45.92 -43.47
CA GLY A 215 -47.66 -47.29 -43.80
C GLY A 215 -48.59 -48.36 -43.21
N LEU A 216 -48.96 -48.23 -41.94
CA LEU A 216 -49.92 -49.14 -41.29
C LEU A 216 -51.30 -49.09 -41.95
N ILE A 217 -51.76 -47.92 -42.38
CA ILE A 217 -53.03 -47.76 -43.09
C ILE A 217 -52.98 -48.50 -44.43
N GLN A 218 -51.88 -48.38 -45.18
CA GLN A 218 -51.70 -49.11 -46.44
C GLN A 218 -51.68 -50.63 -46.22
N GLU A 219 -50.99 -51.11 -45.20
CA GLU A 219 -50.93 -52.55 -44.87
C GLU A 219 -52.30 -53.10 -44.47
N MET A 220 -53.07 -52.34 -43.68
CA MET A 220 -54.47 -52.68 -43.37
C MET A 220 -55.36 -52.71 -44.61
N GLY A 221 -55.16 -51.77 -45.54
CA GLY A 221 -55.86 -51.76 -46.83
C GLY A 221 -55.59 -53.03 -47.64
N PHE A 222 -54.33 -53.42 -47.77
CA PHE A 222 -53.94 -54.66 -48.47
C PHE A 222 -54.49 -55.90 -47.78
N LEU A 223 -54.47 -55.94 -46.44
CA LEU A 223 -55.05 -57.05 -45.69
C LEU A 223 -56.56 -57.16 -45.91
N SER A 224 -57.28 -56.02 -45.90
CA SER A 224 -58.71 -55.97 -46.19
C SER A 224 -59.03 -56.44 -47.62
N GLU A 225 -58.23 -56.04 -48.61
CA GLU A 225 -58.39 -56.50 -50.00
C GLU A 225 -58.17 -58.01 -50.12
N ARG A 226 -57.10 -58.52 -49.50
CA ARG A 226 -56.80 -59.95 -49.47
C ARG A 226 -57.88 -60.77 -48.78
N ILE A 227 -58.50 -60.25 -47.72
CA ILE A 227 -59.67 -60.87 -47.07
C ILE A 227 -60.84 -60.92 -48.05
N GLY A 228 -61.15 -59.83 -48.76
CA GLY A 228 -62.22 -59.81 -49.76
C GLY A 228 -62.01 -60.80 -50.92
N VAL A 229 -60.76 -60.96 -51.39
CA VAL A 229 -60.41 -61.98 -52.38
C VAL A 229 -60.61 -63.40 -51.82
N PHE A 230 -60.24 -63.62 -50.56
CA PHE A 230 -60.45 -64.90 -49.89
C PHE A 230 -61.95 -65.21 -49.72
N ASP A 231 -62.77 -64.23 -49.38
CA ASP A 231 -64.22 -64.38 -49.29
C ASP A 231 -64.82 -64.77 -50.65
N MET A 232 -64.39 -64.13 -51.74
CA MET A 232 -64.79 -64.52 -53.11
C MET A 232 -64.35 -65.94 -53.45
N PHE A 233 -63.16 -66.36 -53.02
CA PHE A 233 -62.67 -67.72 -53.20
C PHE A 233 -63.56 -68.73 -52.46
N LEU A 234 -63.90 -68.46 -51.20
CA LEU A 234 -64.79 -69.32 -50.41
C LEU A 234 -66.19 -69.42 -51.03
N GLU A 235 -66.72 -68.31 -51.53
CA GLU A 235 -68.00 -68.26 -52.22
C GLU A 235 -68.00 -69.10 -53.52
N GLY A 236 -66.96 -68.95 -54.34
CA GLY A 236 -66.79 -69.78 -55.55
C GLY A 236 -66.63 -71.27 -55.24
N LEU A 237 -65.95 -71.61 -54.14
CA LEU A 237 -65.81 -72.98 -53.67
C LEU A 237 -67.15 -73.54 -53.19
N ARG A 238 -67.98 -72.73 -52.52
CA ARG A 238 -69.35 -73.10 -52.12
C ARG A 238 -70.23 -73.40 -53.33
N GLU A 239 -70.25 -72.54 -54.34
CA GLU A 239 -71.01 -72.72 -55.59
C GLU A 239 -70.64 -74.02 -56.32
N LEU A 240 -69.35 -74.32 -56.43
CA LEU A 240 -68.88 -75.58 -57.02
C LEU A 240 -69.35 -76.80 -56.24
N LEU A 241 -69.31 -76.74 -54.90
CA LEU A 241 -69.77 -77.81 -54.03
C LEU A 241 -71.28 -78.07 -54.20
N VAL A 242 -72.08 -77.00 -54.23
CA VAL A 242 -73.53 -77.09 -54.46
C VAL A 242 -73.83 -77.68 -55.83
N ARG A 243 -73.11 -77.27 -56.87
CA ARG A 243 -73.29 -77.79 -58.24
C ARG A 243 -72.82 -79.24 -58.41
N ALA A 244 -71.82 -79.67 -57.64
CA ALA A 244 -71.29 -81.02 -57.65
C ALA A 244 -72.12 -82.01 -56.82
N LEU A 245 -73.04 -81.53 -55.96
CA LEU A 245 -74.03 -82.38 -55.31
C LEU A 245 -75.22 -82.62 -56.27
N PRO A 246 -75.39 -83.83 -56.83
CA PRO A 246 -76.56 -84.14 -57.65
C PRO A 246 -77.81 -84.11 -56.78
N ALA A 247 -78.86 -83.43 -57.26
CA ALA A 247 -80.15 -83.39 -56.60
C ALA A 247 -80.71 -84.82 -56.43
N THR A 248 -80.60 -85.38 -55.24
CA THR A 248 -81.38 -86.56 -54.86
C THR A 248 -82.83 -86.14 -54.69
N ALA A 249 -83.63 -86.43 -55.71
CA ALA A 249 -85.08 -86.26 -55.72
C ALA A 249 -85.74 -87.10 -54.61
N PRO A 250 -86.83 -86.62 -53.97
CA PRO A 250 -87.85 -87.52 -53.42
C PRO A 250 -88.70 -88.12 -54.54
#